data_AF-A0A2K3D298-F1
#
_entry.id   AF-A0A2K3D298-F1
#
_cell.length_a   1.000
_cell.length_b   1.000
_cell.length_c   1.000
_cell.angle_alpha   90.00
_cell.angle_beta   90.00
_cell.angle_gamma   90.00
#
_symmetry.space_group_name_H-M   'P 1'
#
loop_
_entity.id
_entity.type
_entity.pdbx_description
1 polymer ?
#
loop_
_entity_poly.entity_id
_entity_poly.type
_entity_poly.pdbx_seq_one_letter_code
_entity_poly.pdbx_strand_id
1 'polypeptide(L)'
;MVKSVQSRDGANLYTVADHSGVHLPASCKQGACSACVCKVVEGNVKHTVDPACLTPRLKAEGYVAVCVANVSGDVSLQTHMGAKVRQARAEEADRMRHKHG
;
A
#
# COMPACT_ATOMS: atom_id res chain seq x y z
N MET A 1 9.94 14.28 7.05
CA MET A 1 10.62 13.44 8.07
C MET A 1 10.69 12.02 7.55
N VAL A 2 11.87 11.40 7.64
CA VAL A 2 12.08 9.98 7.36
C VAL A 2 12.20 9.27 8.71
N LYS A 3 11.59 8.09 8.84
CA LYS A 3 11.76 7.21 9.99
C LYS A 3 12.25 5.85 9.49
N SER A 4 13.24 5.29 10.17
CA SER A 4 13.82 3.98 9.85
C SER A 4 13.49 3.00 10.95
N VAL A 5 13.11 1.78 10.57
CA VAL A 5 12.73 0.70 11.48
C VAL A 5 13.44 -0.56 11.04
N GLN A 6 14.05 -1.28 11.98
CA GLN A 6 14.67 -2.57 11.70
C GLN A 6 13.68 -3.71 11.94
N SER A 7 13.72 -4.72 11.09
CA SER A 7 12.88 -5.91 11.22
C SER A 7 13.54 -7.13 10.57
N ARG A 8 12.97 -8.31 10.83
CA ARG A 8 13.33 -9.55 10.14
C ARG A 8 12.65 -9.60 8.77
N ASP A 9 13.29 -10.27 7.82
CA ASP A 9 12.68 -10.58 6.53
C ASP A 9 11.39 -11.40 6.71
N GLY A 10 10.39 -11.15 5.85
CA GLY A 10 9.08 -11.81 5.93
C GLY A 10 8.15 -11.26 7.03
N ALA A 11 8.58 -10.33 7.88
CA ALA A 11 7.71 -9.69 8.86
C ALA A 11 6.66 -8.79 8.18
N ASN A 12 5.45 -8.71 8.73
CA ASN A 12 4.39 -7.84 8.20
C ASN A 12 4.75 -6.36 8.38
N LEU A 13 4.73 -5.60 7.28
CA LEU A 13 5.14 -4.19 7.24
C LEU A 13 4.33 -3.29 8.16
N TYR A 14 3.00 -3.47 8.19
CA TYR A 14 2.13 -2.69 9.07
C TYR A 14 2.44 -2.97 10.55
N THR A 15 2.53 -4.23 10.94
CA THR A 15 2.83 -4.61 12.33
C THR A 15 4.19 -4.10 12.79
N VAL A 16 5.21 -4.19 11.93
CA VAL A 16 6.55 -3.67 12.20
C VAL A 16 6.51 -2.15 12.44
N ALA A 17 5.81 -1.40 11.59
CA ALA A 17 5.66 0.04 11.74
C ALA A 17 4.94 0.40 13.05
N ASP A 18 3.81 -0.25 13.34
CA ASP A 18 2.97 0.04 14.50
C ASP A 18 3.71 -0.25 15.82
N HIS A 19 4.38 -1.40 15.93
CA HIS A 19 5.19 -1.76 17.10
C HIS A 19 6.39 -0.83 17.32
N SER A 20 6.82 -0.12 16.26
CA SER A 20 7.94 0.83 16.31
C SER A 20 7.48 2.28 16.52
N GLY A 21 6.19 2.50 16.84
CA GLY A 21 5.62 3.83 17.04
C GLY A 21 5.45 4.63 15.74
N VAL A 22 5.44 3.95 14.59
CA VAL A 22 5.11 4.52 13.29
C VAL A 22 3.67 4.15 12.94
N HIS A 23 2.74 4.99 13.38
CA HIS A 23 1.32 4.77 13.12
C HIS A 23 0.98 5.04 11.66
N LEU A 24 0.64 3.98 10.93
CA LEU A 24 0.11 4.04 9.58
C LEU A 24 -1.42 3.98 9.63
N PRO A 25 -2.14 4.76 8.80
CA PRO A 25 -3.59 4.65 8.74
C PRO A 25 -4.00 3.24 8.32
N ALA A 26 -4.95 2.61 8.99
CA ALA A 26 -5.50 1.32 8.58
C ALA A 26 -6.94 1.19 9.05
N SER A 27 -7.71 0.35 8.36
CA SER A 27 -9.11 0.05 8.71
C SER A 27 -9.39 -1.46 8.60
N CYS A 28 -9.55 -2.00 7.39
CA CYS A 28 -9.96 -3.41 7.24
C CYS A 28 -8.87 -4.45 7.53
N LYS A 29 -7.58 -4.07 7.44
CA LYS A 29 -6.39 -4.95 7.55
C LYS A 29 -6.41 -6.23 6.70
N GLN A 30 -7.14 -6.20 5.58
CA GLN A 30 -7.36 -7.35 4.68
C GLN A 30 -7.02 -7.04 3.21
N GLY A 31 -6.35 -5.92 2.93
CA GLY A 31 -6.03 -5.50 1.56
C GLY A 31 -7.22 -4.98 0.73
N ALA A 32 -8.43 -4.93 1.29
CA ALA A 32 -9.65 -4.50 0.61
C ALA A 32 -9.89 -2.98 0.63
N CYS A 33 -9.57 -2.31 1.74
CA CYS A 33 -9.62 -0.86 1.85
C CYS A 33 -8.26 -0.22 1.50
N SER A 34 -8.25 1.05 1.10
CA SER A 34 -7.01 1.75 0.74
C SER A 34 -6.34 2.51 1.90
N ALA A 35 -6.87 2.45 3.12
CA ALA A 35 -6.35 3.27 4.24
C ALA A 35 -4.84 3.05 4.49
N CYS A 36 -4.41 1.79 4.46
CA CYS A 36 -3.02 1.38 4.69
C CYS A 36 -2.09 1.53 3.48
N VAL A 37 -2.57 2.12 2.38
CA VAL A 37 -1.75 2.16 1.17
C VAL A 37 -0.59 3.13 1.34
N CYS A 38 0.60 2.63 0.99
CA CYS A 38 1.82 3.38 0.82
C CYS A 38 2.30 3.26 -0.64
N LYS A 39 3.35 3.98 -1.01
CA LYS A 39 4.04 3.82 -2.29
C LYS A 39 5.49 3.43 -2.04
N VAL A 40 5.97 2.39 -2.72
CA VAL A 40 7.39 2.01 -2.72
C VAL A 40 8.18 3.09 -3.44
N VAL A 41 9.17 3.63 -2.75
CA VAL A 41 10.15 4.58 -3.31
C VAL A 41 11.39 3.82 -3.76
N GLU A 42 11.81 2.82 -2.99
CA GLU A 42 12.96 1.97 -3.26
C GLU A 42 12.76 0.59 -2.61
N GLY A 43 13.34 -0.44 -3.19
CA GLY A 43 13.26 -1.82 -2.70
C GLY A 43 12.03 -2.56 -3.22
N ASN A 44 11.69 -3.66 -2.53
CA ASN A 44 10.54 -4.47 -2.90
C ASN A 44 9.78 -4.95 -1.66
N VAL A 45 8.54 -5.36 -1.87
CA VAL A 45 7.62 -5.88 -0.86
C VAL A 45 6.92 -7.10 -1.42
N LYS A 46 6.58 -8.05 -0.54
CA LYS A 46 5.83 -9.24 -0.96
C LYS A 46 4.43 -9.21 -0.37
N HIS A 47 3.41 -9.10 -1.21
CA HIS A 47 2.04 -9.28 -0.78
C HIS A 47 1.76 -10.74 -0.40
N THR A 48 1.12 -10.95 0.75
CA THR A 48 0.65 -12.28 1.17
C THR A 48 -0.68 -12.63 0.53
N VAL A 49 -1.48 -11.63 0.18
CA VAL A 49 -2.72 -11.75 -0.61
C VAL A 49 -2.80 -10.61 -1.61
N ASP A 50 -3.42 -10.86 -2.78
CA ASP A 50 -3.57 -9.82 -3.79
C ASP A 50 -4.52 -8.70 -3.31
N PRO A 51 -4.07 -7.45 -3.22
CA PRO A 51 -4.88 -6.39 -2.61
C PRO A 51 -5.94 -5.87 -3.58
N ALA A 52 -7.20 -6.18 -3.31
CA ALA A 52 -8.36 -5.72 -4.08
C ALA A 52 -8.50 -4.18 -4.15
N CYS A 53 -7.86 -3.45 -3.23
CA CYS A 53 -7.84 -1.99 -3.28
C CYS A 53 -6.92 -1.40 -4.36
N LEU A 54 -6.07 -2.19 -5.01
CA LEU A 54 -5.11 -1.72 -6.01
C LEU A 54 -5.42 -2.30 -7.39
N THR A 55 -5.56 -1.42 -8.39
CA THR A 55 -5.67 -1.81 -9.79
C THR A 55 -4.28 -2.19 -10.35
N PRO A 56 -4.19 -2.92 -11.48
CA PRO A 56 -2.91 -3.27 -12.08
C PRO A 56 -2.01 -2.05 -12.34
N ARG A 57 -2.61 -0.93 -12.78
CA ARG A 57 -1.90 0.33 -12.97
C ARG A 57 -1.30 0.85 -11.65
N LEU A 58 -2.08 0.89 -10.57
CA LEU A 58 -1.59 1.34 -9.28
C LEU A 58 -0.47 0.43 -8.74
N LYS A 59 -0.56 -0.90 -8.94
CA LYS A 59 0.53 -1.81 -8.59
C LYS A 59 1.80 -1.49 -9.39
N ALA A 60 1.68 -1.27 -10.70
CA ALA A 60 2.80 -0.89 -11.57
C ALA A 60 3.42 0.48 -11.19
N GLU A 61 2.62 1.41 -10.67
CA GLU A 61 3.10 2.70 -10.16
C GLU A 61 3.75 2.60 -8.76
N GLY A 62 3.84 1.40 -8.18
CA GLY A 62 4.51 1.11 -6.92
C GLY A 62 3.63 1.25 -5.68
N TYR A 63 2.30 1.36 -5.81
CA TYR A 63 1.42 1.38 -4.64
C TYR A 63 1.33 0.00 -3.98
N VAL A 64 1.30 -0.02 -2.65
CA VAL A 64 1.32 -1.23 -1.83
C VAL A 64 0.33 -1.12 -0.66
N ALA A 65 -0.51 -2.14 -0.45
CA ALA A 65 -1.31 -2.29 0.75
C ALA A 65 -0.49 -2.95 1.88
N VAL A 66 0.09 -2.14 2.76
CA VAL A 66 1.10 -2.63 3.73
C VAL A 66 0.54 -3.54 4.82
N CYS A 67 -0.78 -3.54 5.07
CA CYS A 67 -1.41 -4.44 6.03
C CYS A 67 -1.34 -5.92 5.63
N VAL A 68 -1.16 -6.20 4.34
CA VAL A 68 -1.03 -7.55 3.77
C VAL A 68 0.26 -7.71 2.99
N ALA A 69 1.28 -6.90 3.32
CA ALA A 69 2.60 -6.97 2.71
C ALA A 69 3.66 -7.28 3.76
N ASN A 70 4.65 -8.07 3.36
CA ASN A 70 5.78 -8.43 4.18
C ASN A 70 7.06 -7.73 3.69
N VAL A 71 7.97 -7.49 4.62
CA VAL A 71 9.35 -7.03 4.37
C VAL A 71 10.03 -8.04 3.44
N SER A 72 10.70 -7.53 2.41
CA SER A 72 11.50 -8.30 1.45
C SER A 72 12.80 -7.55 1.19
N GLY A 73 13.77 -7.67 2.10
CA GLY A 73 14.95 -6.82 2.13
C GLY A 73 14.66 -5.36 2.50
N ASP A 74 15.62 -4.47 2.22
CA ASP A 74 15.49 -3.04 2.51
C ASP A 74 14.43 -2.38 1.63
N VAL A 75 13.52 -1.65 2.25
CA VAL A 75 12.41 -0.97 1.55
C VAL A 75 12.14 0.41 2.12
N SER A 76 12.00 1.38 1.22
CA SER A 76 11.61 2.76 1.53
C SER A 76 10.18 3.01 1.05
N LEU A 77 9.31 3.46 1.96
CA LEU A 77 7.88 3.68 1.68
C LEU A 77 7.48 5.14 1.90
N GLN A 78 6.74 5.68 0.95
CA GLN A 78 5.97 6.91 1.12
C GLN A 78 4.59 6.57 1.70
N THR A 79 4.30 7.06 2.90
CA THR A 79 3.09 6.72 3.67
C THR A 79 1.89 7.60 3.30
N HIS A 80 0.70 7.28 3.82
CA HIS A 80 -0.52 8.09 3.66
C HIS A 80 -1.03 8.24 2.22
N MET A 81 -0.79 7.24 1.37
CA MET A 81 -1.17 7.29 -0.04
C MET A 81 -2.64 6.86 -0.31
N GLY A 82 -3.38 6.48 0.73
CA GLY A 82 -4.76 5.97 0.61
C GLY A 82 -5.77 6.94 0.00
N ALA A 83 -5.58 8.26 0.14
CA ALA A 83 -6.43 9.26 -0.52
C ALA A 83 -6.19 9.30 -2.04
N LYS A 84 -4.92 9.26 -2.47
CA LYS A 84 -4.55 9.22 -3.89
C LYS A 84 -5.10 7.97 -4.58
N VAL A 85 -5.04 6.82 -3.91
CA VAL A 85 -5.61 5.58 -4.45
C VAL A 85 -7.13 5.64 -4.58
N ARG A 86 -7.84 6.25 -3.63
CA ARG A 86 -9.30 6.45 -3.77
C ARG A 86 -9.64 7.32 -4.97
N GLN A 87 -8.93 8.44 -5.14
CA GLN A 87 -9.11 9.33 -6.28
C GLN A 87 -8.84 8.61 -7.61
N ALA A 88 -7.68 7.95 -7.73
CA ALA A 88 -7.30 7.24 -8.96
C ALA A 88 -8.32 6.17 -9.36
N ARG A 89 -8.86 5.42 -8.38
CA ARG A 89 -9.91 4.42 -8.63
C ARG A 89 -11.22 5.06 -9.09
N ALA A 90 -11.61 6.18 -8.50
CA ALA A 90 -12.81 6.91 -8.91
C ALA A 90 -12.69 7.39 -10.37
N GLU A 91 -11.54 7.95 -10.74
CA GLU A 91 -11.27 8.38 -12.12
C GLU A 91 -11.24 7.20 -13.12
N GLU A 92 -10.68 6.05 -12.73
CA GLU A 92 -10.71 4.84 -13.58
C GLU A 92 -12.14 4.33 -13.77
N ALA A 93 -12.96 4.31 -12.72
CA ALA A 93 -14.35 3.92 -12.80
C ALA A 93 -15.17 4.90 -13.68
N ASP A 94 -14.93 6.20 -13.56
CA ASP A 94 -15.56 7.24 -14.37
C ASP A 94 -15.21 7.09 -15.86
N ARG A 95 -13.92 6.95 -16.17
CA ARG A 95 -13.45 6.68 -17.54
C ARG A 95 -14.11 5.45 -18.16
N MET A 96 -14.30 4.38 -17.39
CA MET A 96 -14.96 3.16 -17.89
C MET A 96 -16.44 3.37 -18.22
N ARG A 97 -17.13 4.21 -17.43
CA ARG A 97 -18.54 4.57 -17.69
C ARG A 97 -18.68 5.40 -18.97
N HIS A 98 -17.74 6.31 -19.22
CA HIS A 98 -17.77 7.17 -20.42
C HIS A 98 -17.25 6.50 -21.70
N LYS A 99 -16.49 5.39 -21.61
CA LYS A 99 -15.93 4.69 -22.78
C LYS A 99 -16.94 3.79 -23.52
N HIS A 100 -18.08 3.47 -22.89
CA HIS A 100 -19.12 2.61 -23.46
C HIS A 100 -20.37 3.40 -23.91
N GLY A 101 -20.24 4.72 -24.08
CA GLY A 101 -21.27 5.61 -24.60
C GLY A 101 -20.98 6.06 -26.03
#